data_AF-A0A1Q7GSF2-F1
#
_entry.id   AF-A0A1Q7GSF2-F1
#
_cell.length_a   1.000
_cell.length_b   1.000
_cell.length_c   1.000
_cell.angle_alpha   90.00
_cell.angle_beta   90.00
_cell.angle_gamma   90.00
#
_symmetry.space_group_name_H-M   'P 1'
#
loop_
_entity.id
_entity.type
_entity.pdbx_description
1 polymer ?
#
loop_
_entity_poly.entity_id
_entity_poly.type
_entity_poly.pdbx_seq_one_letter_code
_entity_poly.pdbx_strand_id
1 'polypeptide(L)'
;TAAQMQALDRRTITEARIPGLTLMSRAGASVVAAMERVFAPLSGKAVAVVCGKGNNGGDGFVVARLLRQKRARARVLLMSQASDLTGDARTMYRRFMREAGKSAVHVCPAHDRTRTLLESSDLIVDALLGTGLSAPVTGPYRTTIEAINDAGRPVIAVDLPSGIHADTGAVLGTAVRAFLTITFGLPKLGLYVGAGIDHAGEVHVADIGIPPRYVDAVDSRITLLTLDSVRRLLPKRIPSAHKGTYGHVGLIAGSVGKTGAAALAAKAALRVGAGLVTVATPASVNDTLEAKLLEAMTVPMPETNARTLARSGLDRLLSFMNARSAVAVGPGLSTHPETVELIQALVARLEKPSVLDADALNALAGCTSLLAECKIQPILTPHPGEMARLEEQATPQSINADRIGTATRFAQRCGVVLLLKGARTVVAHPDGRASICPTGNPG
;
A
#
# COMPACT_ATOMS: atom_id res chain seq x y z
N THR A 1 9.46 -9.06 3.45
CA THR A 1 8.75 -10.35 3.67
C THR A 1 9.02 -10.87 5.07
N ALA A 2 8.28 -11.88 5.52
CA ALA A 2 8.53 -12.58 6.79
C ALA A 2 9.97 -13.12 6.85
N ALA A 3 10.43 -13.76 5.77
CA ALA A 3 11.79 -14.30 5.69
C ALA A 3 12.88 -13.20 5.81
N GLN A 4 12.69 -12.05 5.15
CA GLN A 4 13.62 -10.92 5.26
C GLN A 4 13.65 -10.34 6.68
N MET A 5 12.50 -10.19 7.34
CA MET A 5 12.44 -9.71 8.72
C MET A 5 13.09 -10.69 9.70
N GLN A 6 12.85 -12.00 9.55
CA GLN A 6 13.52 -13.03 10.36
C GLN A 6 15.03 -13.01 10.15
N ALA A 7 15.50 -12.77 8.91
CA ALA A 7 16.92 -12.60 8.65
C ALA A 7 17.48 -11.36 9.34
N LEU A 8 16.77 -10.22 9.31
CA LEU A 8 17.17 -9.01 10.02
C LEU A 8 17.26 -9.21 11.53
N ASP A 9 16.26 -9.85 12.14
CA ASP A 9 16.27 -10.16 13.58
C ASP A 9 17.47 -11.05 13.92
N ARG A 10 17.69 -12.11 13.15
CA ARG A 10 18.83 -13.02 13.35
C ARG A 10 20.15 -12.26 13.28
N ARG A 11 20.38 -11.47 12.23
CA ARG A 11 21.61 -10.69 12.06
C ARG A 11 21.79 -9.64 13.17
N THR A 12 20.70 -9.02 13.60
CA THR A 12 20.73 -8.06 14.72
C THR A 12 21.16 -8.73 16.02
N ILE A 13 20.68 -9.95 16.27
CA ILE A 13 21.03 -10.73 17.45
C ILE A 13 22.48 -11.24 17.38
N THR A 14 22.87 -11.82 16.24
CA THR A 14 24.16 -12.52 16.13
C THR A 14 25.33 -11.60 15.77
N GLU A 15 25.14 -10.71 14.79
CA GLU A 15 26.21 -9.84 14.26
C GLU A 15 26.28 -8.52 15.06
N ALA A 16 25.14 -7.94 15.41
CA ALA A 16 25.09 -6.70 16.20
C ALA A 16 25.19 -6.93 17.72
N ARG A 17 25.08 -8.20 18.16
CA ARG A 17 25.09 -8.60 19.58
C ARG A 17 24.01 -7.89 20.42
N ILE A 18 22.88 -7.55 19.81
CA ILE A 18 21.72 -7.01 20.53
C ILE A 18 20.84 -8.19 20.98
N PRO A 19 20.69 -8.47 22.29
CA PRO A 19 19.92 -9.63 22.74
C PRO A 19 18.47 -9.61 22.26
N GLY A 20 17.90 -10.76 21.89
CA GLY A 20 16.50 -10.88 21.47
C GLY A 20 15.51 -10.33 22.49
N LEU A 21 15.76 -10.58 23.79
CA LEU A 21 15.02 -9.97 24.90
C LEU A 21 14.98 -8.43 24.86
N THR A 22 16.03 -7.79 24.34
CA THR A 22 16.09 -6.33 24.17
C THR A 22 15.17 -5.87 23.04
N LEU A 23 15.20 -6.56 21.90
CA LEU A 23 14.30 -6.31 20.78
C LEU A 23 12.84 -6.47 21.21
N MET A 24 12.51 -7.58 21.87
CA MET A 24 11.18 -7.87 22.43
C MET A 24 10.73 -6.82 23.46
N SER A 25 11.65 -6.35 24.31
CA SER A 25 11.34 -5.28 25.28
C SER A 25 11.00 -3.96 24.59
N ARG A 26 11.73 -3.61 23.52
CA ARG A 26 11.48 -2.39 22.72
C ARG A 26 10.19 -2.51 21.91
N ALA A 27 9.90 -3.68 21.34
CA ALA A 27 8.66 -3.98 20.63
C ALA A 27 7.44 -3.75 21.55
N GLY A 28 7.39 -4.43 22.70
CA GLY A 28 6.29 -4.25 23.65
C GLY A 28 6.18 -2.83 24.23
N ALA A 29 7.30 -2.13 24.45
CA ALA A 29 7.28 -0.72 24.85
C ALA A 29 6.69 0.19 23.76
N SER A 30 6.98 -0.09 22.50
CA SER A 30 6.45 0.67 21.36
C SER A 30 4.95 0.48 21.20
N VAL A 31 4.44 -0.74 21.43
CA VAL A 31 2.99 -1.02 21.47
C VAL A 31 2.32 -0.17 22.55
N VAL A 32 2.84 -0.17 23.78
CA VAL A 32 2.27 0.61 24.89
C VAL A 32 2.33 2.11 24.60
N ALA A 33 3.43 2.61 24.04
CA ALA A 33 3.56 4.01 23.66
C ALA A 33 2.53 4.41 22.57
N ALA A 34 2.27 3.54 21.59
CA ALA A 34 1.23 3.76 20.59
C ALA A 34 -0.17 3.75 21.24
N MET A 35 -0.43 2.81 22.14
CA MET A 35 -1.68 2.77 22.91
C MET A 35 -1.88 4.04 23.75
N GLU A 36 -0.82 4.61 24.35
CA GLU A 36 -0.89 5.87 25.09
C GLU A 36 -1.28 7.04 24.19
N ARG A 37 -0.76 7.13 22.97
CA ARG A 37 -1.11 8.23 22.05
C ARG A 37 -2.59 8.22 21.66
N VAL A 38 -3.19 7.04 21.53
CA VAL A 38 -4.55 6.86 21.00
C VAL A 38 -5.59 6.73 22.11
N PHE A 39 -5.25 6.07 23.21
CA PHE A 39 -6.20 5.67 24.26
C PHE A 39 -5.88 6.26 25.64
N ALA A 40 -5.01 7.28 25.74
CA ALA A 40 -4.75 7.93 27.02
C ALA A 40 -6.04 8.50 27.65
N PRO A 41 -6.14 8.47 29.01
CA PRO A 41 -5.20 7.83 29.93
C PRO A 41 -5.39 6.30 29.99
N LEU A 42 -4.28 5.53 30.10
CA LEU A 42 -4.35 4.06 30.24
C LEU A 42 -4.68 3.59 31.67
N SER A 43 -4.45 4.44 32.68
CA SER A 43 -4.73 4.13 34.08
C SER A 43 -6.20 3.75 34.30
N GLY A 44 -6.46 2.66 35.00
CA GLY A 44 -7.81 2.17 35.32
C GLY A 44 -8.47 1.33 34.22
N LYS A 45 -8.02 1.41 32.96
CA LYS A 45 -8.57 0.60 31.86
C LYS A 45 -8.34 -0.89 32.08
N ALA A 46 -9.35 -1.71 31.81
CA ALA A 46 -9.23 -3.16 31.71
C ALA A 46 -8.69 -3.54 30.33
N VAL A 47 -7.59 -4.29 30.30
CA VAL A 47 -6.95 -4.70 29.04
C VAL A 47 -6.78 -6.21 29.02
N ALA A 48 -7.38 -6.88 28.04
CA ALA A 48 -7.12 -8.29 27.77
C ALA A 48 -5.95 -8.40 26.79
N VAL A 49 -4.89 -9.12 27.18
CA VAL A 49 -3.74 -9.38 26.34
C VAL A 49 -3.73 -10.85 25.95
N VAL A 50 -4.10 -11.14 24.72
CA VAL A 50 -4.24 -12.51 24.21
C VAL A 50 -2.91 -12.94 23.63
N CYS A 51 -2.24 -13.90 24.29
CA CYS A 51 -0.88 -14.33 23.95
C CYS A 51 -0.87 -15.75 23.39
N GLY A 52 -0.11 -15.94 22.31
CA GLY A 52 0.27 -17.26 21.83
C GLY A 52 1.58 -17.76 22.47
N LYS A 53 2.08 -18.89 21.97
CA LYS A 53 3.30 -19.51 22.50
C LYS A 53 4.63 -18.94 21.98
N GLY A 54 4.58 -18.26 20.84
CA GLY A 54 5.77 -17.77 20.11
C GLY A 54 6.26 -16.40 20.59
N ASN A 55 7.20 -15.83 19.82
CA ASN A 55 7.76 -14.51 20.12
C ASN A 55 6.71 -13.40 20.18
N ASN A 56 5.65 -13.46 19.35
CA ASN A 56 4.57 -12.48 19.41
C ASN A 56 3.87 -12.48 20.79
N GLY A 57 3.64 -13.66 21.36
CA GLY A 57 3.14 -13.79 22.74
C GLY A 57 4.14 -13.26 23.77
N GLY A 58 5.43 -13.41 23.50
CA GLY A 58 6.53 -12.76 24.23
C GLY A 58 6.40 -11.24 24.31
N ASP A 59 6.17 -10.60 23.16
CA ASP A 59 5.88 -9.16 23.07
C ASP A 59 4.61 -8.81 23.86
N GLY A 60 3.56 -9.63 23.76
CA GLY A 60 2.35 -9.52 24.56
C GLY A 60 2.60 -9.50 26.07
N PHE A 61 3.47 -10.37 26.59
CA PHE A 61 3.83 -10.34 28.02
C PHE A 61 4.56 -9.05 28.42
N VAL A 62 5.39 -8.49 27.54
CA VAL A 62 6.02 -7.18 27.76
C VAL A 62 4.95 -6.09 27.83
N VAL A 63 4.01 -6.08 26.88
CA VAL A 63 2.87 -5.13 26.86
C VAL A 63 2.08 -5.21 28.16
N ALA A 64 1.64 -6.41 28.54
CA ALA A 64 0.86 -6.62 29.75
C ALA A 64 1.58 -6.10 31.01
N ARG A 65 2.89 -6.36 31.11
CA ARG A 65 3.73 -5.89 32.22
C ARG A 65 3.79 -4.37 32.29
N LEU A 66 4.07 -3.71 31.17
CA LEU A 66 4.18 -2.25 31.10
C LEU A 66 2.83 -1.56 31.32
N LEU A 67 1.72 -2.13 30.83
CA LEU A 67 0.37 -1.62 31.11
C LEU A 67 0.06 -1.60 32.61
N ARG A 68 0.49 -2.62 33.36
CA ARG A 68 0.33 -2.63 34.82
C ARG A 68 1.15 -1.55 35.51
N GLN A 69 2.36 -1.27 35.03
CA GLN A 69 3.19 -0.16 35.52
C GLN A 69 2.51 1.20 35.28
N LYS A 70 1.70 1.30 34.21
CA LYS A 70 0.82 2.44 33.90
C LYS A 70 -0.54 2.39 34.64
N ARG A 71 -0.68 1.51 35.64
CA ARG A 71 -1.90 1.33 36.46
C ARG A 71 -3.13 0.86 35.67
N ALA A 72 -2.95 0.25 34.49
CA ALA A 72 -4.03 -0.46 33.80
C ALA A 72 -4.26 -1.85 34.44
N ARG A 73 -5.50 -2.33 34.38
CA ARG A 73 -5.90 -3.66 34.83
C ARG A 73 -5.67 -4.68 33.71
N ALA A 74 -4.39 -4.92 33.39
CA ALA A 74 -4.02 -5.89 32.35
C ALA A 74 -4.16 -7.34 32.84
N ARG A 75 -4.85 -8.18 32.07
CA ARG A 75 -5.00 -9.63 32.25
C ARG A 75 -4.48 -10.34 31.01
N VAL A 76 -3.72 -11.40 31.21
CA VAL A 76 -3.16 -12.21 30.12
C VAL A 76 -4.01 -13.44 29.91
N LEU A 77 -4.40 -13.67 28.66
CA LEU A 77 -5.06 -14.90 28.20
C LEU A 77 -4.03 -15.67 27.37
N LEU A 78 -3.44 -16.72 27.94
CA LEU A 78 -2.44 -17.55 27.27
C LEU A 78 -3.10 -18.75 26.58
N MET A 79 -3.10 -18.79 25.25
CA MET A 79 -3.78 -19.82 24.45
C MET A 79 -2.96 -21.11 24.22
N SER A 80 -1.96 -21.34 25.06
CA SER A 80 -1.12 -22.55 25.08
C SER A 80 -0.79 -22.95 26.52
N GLN A 81 -0.22 -24.13 26.73
CA GLN A 81 0.31 -24.44 28.05
C GLN A 81 1.54 -23.58 28.34
N ALA A 82 1.74 -23.21 29.61
CA ALA A 82 2.92 -22.44 30.01
C ALA A 82 4.23 -23.21 29.80
N SER A 83 4.16 -24.55 29.78
CA SER A 83 5.27 -25.45 29.44
C SER A 83 5.72 -25.34 27.98
N ASP A 84 4.83 -24.91 27.09
CA ASP A 84 5.09 -24.82 25.65
C ASP A 84 5.86 -23.56 25.27
N LEU A 85 5.99 -22.61 26.20
CA LEU A 85 6.75 -21.40 26.01
C LEU A 85 8.24 -21.72 25.98
N THR A 86 8.95 -21.19 24.98
CA THR A 86 10.39 -21.36 24.81
C THR A 86 11.10 -20.01 24.70
N GLY A 87 12.44 -20.03 24.75
CA GLY A 87 13.29 -18.86 24.51
C GLY A 87 12.88 -17.60 25.26
N ASP A 88 12.76 -16.51 24.50
CA ASP A 88 12.47 -15.17 25.02
C ASP A 88 11.04 -15.04 25.53
N ALA A 89 10.07 -15.67 24.87
CA ALA A 89 8.67 -15.69 25.30
C ALA A 89 8.51 -16.28 26.71
N ARG A 90 9.18 -17.40 27.00
CA ARG A 90 9.21 -18.01 28.34
C ARG A 90 9.82 -17.06 29.38
N THR A 91 10.87 -16.34 29.01
CA THR A 91 11.54 -15.39 29.89
C THR A 91 10.65 -14.20 30.23
N MET A 92 9.95 -13.64 29.25
CA MET A 92 9.02 -12.53 29.46
C MET A 92 7.77 -12.96 30.24
N TYR A 93 7.25 -14.16 29.99
CA TYR A 93 6.18 -14.75 30.81
C TYR A 93 6.57 -14.84 32.29
N ARG A 94 7.77 -15.36 32.60
CA ARG A 94 8.27 -15.43 33.99
C ARG A 94 8.46 -14.05 34.63
N ARG A 95 8.87 -13.04 33.85
CA ARG A 95 8.95 -11.66 34.33
C ARG A 95 7.57 -11.10 34.68
N PHE A 96 6.60 -11.26 33.78
CA PHE A 96 5.21 -10.86 34.02
C PHE A 96 4.62 -11.55 35.26
N MET A 97 4.79 -12.87 35.38
CA MET A 97 4.29 -13.66 36.50
C MET A 97 4.83 -13.21 37.86
N ARG A 98 6.12 -12.84 37.94
CA ARG A 98 6.74 -12.33 39.17
C ARG A 98 6.15 -10.98 39.61
N GLU A 99 5.78 -10.12 38.67
CA GLU A 99 5.24 -8.79 38.96
C GLU A 99 3.72 -8.80 39.17
N ALA A 100 2.98 -9.63 38.42
CA ALA A 100 1.51 -9.61 38.39
C ALA A 100 0.84 -10.71 39.22
N GLY A 101 1.54 -11.81 39.50
CA GLY A 101 1.00 -12.98 40.19
C GLY A 101 0.12 -13.88 39.30
N LYS A 102 -0.22 -15.07 39.83
CA LYS A 102 -0.98 -16.11 39.11
C LYS A 102 -2.39 -15.67 38.70
N SER A 103 -3.05 -14.83 39.49
CA SER A 103 -4.42 -14.36 39.22
C SER A 103 -4.53 -13.47 37.99
N ALA A 104 -3.41 -12.95 37.48
CA ALA A 104 -3.37 -12.10 36.29
C ALA A 104 -3.26 -12.90 34.97
N VAL A 105 -3.11 -14.23 35.04
CA VAL A 105 -2.99 -15.10 33.86
C VAL A 105 -4.09 -16.16 33.84
N HIS A 106 -4.77 -16.26 32.70
CA HIS A 106 -5.68 -17.35 32.37
C HIS A 106 -4.99 -18.25 31.33
N VAL A 107 -4.59 -19.46 31.73
CA VAL A 107 -3.94 -20.45 30.85
C VAL A 107 -5.01 -21.35 30.23
N CYS A 108 -5.02 -21.47 28.91
CA CYS A 108 -6.00 -22.24 28.13
C CYS A 108 -7.44 -22.09 28.66
N PRO A 109 -7.95 -20.86 28.87
CA PRO A 109 -9.32 -20.65 29.33
C PRO A 109 -10.31 -21.29 28.36
N ALA A 110 -11.40 -21.83 28.91
CA ALA A 110 -12.53 -22.29 28.12
C ALA A 110 -13.10 -21.14 27.28
N HIS A 111 -13.70 -21.47 26.14
CA HIS A 111 -14.22 -20.49 25.17
C HIS A 111 -15.12 -19.43 25.81
N ASP A 112 -16.11 -19.84 26.61
CA ASP A 112 -17.05 -18.90 27.24
C ASP A 112 -16.35 -17.96 28.21
N ARG A 113 -15.33 -18.46 28.92
CA ARG A 113 -14.52 -17.65 29.83
C ARG A 113 -13.68 -16.64 29.05
N THR A 114 -13.09 -17.04 27.93
CA THR A 114 -12.39 -16.14 27.00
C THR A 114 -13.32 -15.02 26.56
N ARG A 115 -14.53 -15.36 26.08
CA ARG A 115 -15.51 -14.38 25.61
C ARG A 115 -15.88 -13.36 26.70
N THR A 116 -16.22 -13.82 27.90
CA THR A 116 -16.53 -12.93 29.03
C THR A 116 -15.38 -11.99 29.38
N LEU A 117 -14.14 -12.48 29.36
CA LEU A 117 -12.96 -11.65 29.65
C LEU A 117 -12.73 -10.59 28.57
N LEU A 118 -12.92 -10.94 27.30
CA LEU A 118 -12.78 -10.00 26.18
C LEU A 118 -13.89 -8.94 26.20
N GLU A 119 -15.15 -9.34 26.35
CA GLU A 119 -16.32 -8.44 26.41
C GLU A 119 -16.24 -7.46 27.59
N SER A 120 -15.68 -7.88 28.73
CA SER A 120 -15.51 -7.05 29.93
C SER A 120 -14.26 -6.17 29.92
N SER A 121 -13.48 -6.19 28.83
CA SER A 121 -12.29 -5.35 28.66
C SER A 121 -12.63 -4.03 27.97
N ASP A 122 -11.85 -2.98 28.26
CA ASP A 122 -11.93 -1.72 27.52
C ASP A 122 -11.15 -1.80 26.20
N LEU A 123 -10.03 -2.54 26.21
CA LEU A 123 -9.12 -2.74 25.06
C LEU A 123 -8.67 -4.21 24.98
N ILE A 124 -8.42 -4.68 23.77
CA ILE A 124 -7.86 -6.01 23.51
C ILE A 124 -6.51 -5.86 22.81
N VAL A 125 -5.50 -6.58 23.27
CA VAL A 125 -4.20 -6.71 22.59
C VAL A 125 -4.11 -8.10 21.98
N ASP A 126 -4.02 -8.16 20.66
CA ASP A 126 -3.78 -9.39 19.90
C ASP A 126 -2.26 -9.61 19.76
N ALA A 127 -1.75 -10.57 20.54
CA ALA A 127 -0.38 -11.05 20.51
C ALA A 127 -0.35 -12.57 20.27
N LEU A 128 -1.33 -13.09 19.52
CA LEU A 128 -1.60 -14.51 19.41
C LEU A 128 -0.69 -15.20 18.37
N LEU A 129 -0.65 -14.68 17.15
CA LEU A 129 0.12 -15.19 16.01
C LEU A 129 0.85 -14.03 15.33
N GLY A 130 2.03 -14.28 14.77
CA GLY A 130 2.82 -13.26 14.07
C GLY A 130 3.30 -13.74 12.70
N THR A 131 4.46 -13.26 12.24
CA THR A 131 5.04 -13.60 10.92
C THR A 131 5.30 -15.08 10.64
N GLY A 132 5.25 -15.95 11.65
CA GLY A 132 5.49 -17.39 11.50
C GLY A 132 4.27 -18.20 11.03
N LEU A 133 3.11 -17.56 10.84
CA LEU A 133 1.89 -18.25 10.41
C LEU A 133 1.96 -18.61 8.91
N SER A 134 1.87 -19.91 8.61
CA SER A 134 1.88 -20.44 7.23
C SER A 134 0.72 -21.38 6.91
N ALA A 135 -0.10 -21.75 7.91
CA ALA A 135 -1.21 -22.69 7.77
C ALA A 135 -2.54 -22.03 8.19
N PRO A 136 -3.69 -22.52 7.69
CA PRO A 136 -5.00 -22.05 8.14
C PRO A 136 -5.16 -22.14 9.66
N VAL A 137 -5.66 -21.08 10.28
CA VAL A 137 -5.97 -21.04 11.70
C VAL A 137 -7.19 -21.89 11.98
N THR A 138 -7.01 -22.87 12.88
CA THR A 138 -8.04 -23.85 13.26
C THR A 138 -8.13 -24.02 14.77
N GLY A 139 -9.14 -24.77 15.23
CA GLY A 139 -9.27 -25.15 16.64
C GLY A 139 -9.39 -23.95 17.59
N PRO A 140 -8.77 -24.01 18.79
CA PRO A 140 -8.88 -22.96 19.81
C PRO A 140 -8.40 -21.58 19.35
N TYR A 141 -7.41 -21.51 18.45
CA TYR A 141 -6.95 -20.23 17.89
C TYR A 141 -8.03 -19.57 17.05
N ARG A 142 -8.76 -20.36 16.23
CA ARG A 142 -9.85 -19.86 15.40
C ARG A 142 -10.97 -19.26 16.25
N THR A 143 -11.45 -20.03 17.22
CA THR A 143 -12.55 -19.57 18.09
C THR A 143 -12.14 -18.38 18.97
N THR A 144 -10.86 -18.28 19.34
CA THR A 144 -10.34 -17.09 20.05
C THR A 144 -10.34 -15.86 19.15
N ILE A 145 -9.93 -15.96 17.88
CA ILE A 145 -9.95 -14.85 16.93
C ILE A 145 -11.39 -14.39 16.67
N GLU A 146 -12.32 -15.34 16.51
CA GLU A 146 -13.75 -15.04 16.36
C GLU A 146 -14.27 -14.30 17.61
N ALA A 147 -13.95 -14.77 18.82
CA ALA A 147 -14.31 -14.09 20.07
C ALA A 147 -13.68 -12.69 20.21
N ILE A 148 -12.45 -12.47 19.70
CA ILE A 148 -11.81 -11.14 19.68
C ILE A 148 -12.63 -10.18 18.79
N ASN A 149 -13.01 -10.62 17.59
CA ASN A 149 -13.76 -9.81 16.64
C ASN A 149 -15.18 -9.51 17.13
N ASP A 150 -15.82 -10.47 17.81
CA ASP A 150 -17.19 -10.35 18.32
C ASP A 150 -17.29 -9.51 19.61
N ALA A 151 -16.17 -9.26 20.30
CA ALA A 151 -16.15 -8.55 21.58
C ALA A 151 -16.58 -7.08 21.47
N GLY A 152 -16.59 -6.49 20.27
CA GLY A 152 -16.98 -5.09 20.06
C GLY A 152 -16.04 -4.08 20.73
N ARG A 153 -14.77 -4.45 20.95
CA ARG A 153 -13.75 -3.62 21.59
C ARG A 153 -12.66 -3.21 20.59
N PRO A 154 -11.99 -2.06 20.78
CA PRO A 154 -10.80 -1.74 20.01
C PRO A 154 -9.72 -2.80 20.20
N VAL A 155 -9.24 -3.37 19.08
CA VAL A 155 -8.21 -4.40 19.07
C VAL A 155 -6.89 -3.79 18.58
N ILE A 156 -5.83 -4.01 19.35
CA ILE A 156 -4.46 -3.60 19.04
C ILE A 156 -3.66 -4.84 18.66
N ALA A 157 -3.31 -4.99 17.39
CA ALA A 157 -2.49 -6.09 16.91
C ALA A 157 -1.00 -5.82 17.12
N VAL A 158 -0.32 -6.81 17.67
CA VAL A 158 1.13 -6.85 17.84
C VAL A 158 1.72 -7.53 16.61
N ASP A 159 2.56 -6.76 15.91
CA ASP A 159 3.25 -7.08 14.67
C ASP A 159 2.38 -7.21 13.41
N LEU A 160 1.37 -8.08 13.46
CA LEU A 160 0.42 -8.41 12.41
C LEU A 160 -0.90 -8.84 13.08
N PRO A 161 -2.08 -8.51 12.52
CA PRO A 161 -3.32 -9.12 12.96
C PRO A 161 -3.24 -10.65 12.81
N SER A 162 -3.47 -11.37 13.91
CA SER A 162 -3.41 -12.81 13.93
C SER A 162 -4.34 -13.41 12.88
N GLY A 163 -3.81 -14.29 12.04
CA GLY A 163 -4.55 -14.89 10.93
C GLY A 163 -4.25 -14.31 9.55
N ILE A 164 -3.53 -13.18 9.47
CA ILE A 164 -3.05 -12.61 8.21
C ILE A 164 -1.70 -13.22 7.81
N HIS A 165 -1.58 -13.67 6.58
CA HIS A 165 -0.30 -14.09 6.01
C HIS A 165 0.61 -12.87 5.76
N ALA A 166 1.81 -12.90 6.34
CA ALA A 166 2.72 -11.75 6.39
C ALA A 166 3.20 -11.22 5.03
N ASP A 167 3.18 -12.04 3.98
CA ASP A 167 3.70 -11.64 2.66
C ASP A 167 2.62 -11.35 1.62
N THR A 168 1.45 -11.98 1.77
CA THR A 168 0.37 -11.93 0.76
C THR A 168 -0.88 -11.20 1.26
N GLY A 169 -1.00 -10.99 2.56
CA GLY A 169 -2.19 -10.38 3.16
C GLY A 169 -3.43 -11.25 3.09
N ALA A 170 -3.28 -12.54 2.76
CA ALA A 170 -4.39 -13.49 2.72
C ALA A 170 -4.86 -13.83 4.15
N VAL A 171 -6.17 -14.00 4.32
CA VAL A 171 -6.74 -14.58 5.54
C VAL A 171 -6.51 -16.09 5.53
N LEU A 172 -5.79 -16.60 6.52
CA LEU A 172 -5.54 -18.03 6.70
C LEU A 172 -6.60 -18.62 7.63
N GLY A 173 -7.78 -18.94 7.08
CA GLY A 173 -8.91 -19.48 7.84
C GLY A 173 -9.77 -18.41 8.51
N THR A 174 -9.24 -17.70 9.51
CA THR A 174 -9.87 -16.52 10.13
C THR A 174 -8.78 -15.53 10.54
N ALA A 175 -9.12 -14.24 10.64
CA ALA A 175 -8.18 -13.21 11.04
C ALA A 175 -8.80 -12.14 11.94
N VAL A 176 -7.97 -11.61 12.85
CA VAL A 176 -8.32 -10.47 13.72
C VAL A 176 -8.55 -9.23 12.87
N ARG A 177 -9.57 -8.44 13.21
CA ARG A 177 -9.80 -7.10 12.66
C ARG A 177 -9.28 -6.07 13.64
N ALA A 178 -8.07 -5.58 13.40
CA ALA A 178 -7.42 -4.61 14.27
C ALA A 178 -7.96 -3.20 14.03
N PHE A 179 -8.10 -2.45 15.12
CA PHE A 179 -8.23 -1.00 15.07
C PHE A 179 -6.87 -0.35 14.78
N LEU A 180 -5.82 -0.89 15.39
CA LEU A 180 -4.45 -0.41 15.31
C LEU A 180 -3.49 -1.60 15.24
N THR A 181 -2.50 -1.56 14.35
CA THR A 181 -1.40 -2.54 14.29
C THR A 181 -0.06 -1.85 14.51
N ILE A 182 0.76 -2.38 15.43
CA ILE A 182 2.12 -1.91 15.65
C ILE A 182 3.07 -2.98 15.12
N THR A 183 3.77 -2.67 14.03
CA THR A 183 4.71 -3.58 13.38
C THR A 183 6.16 -3.15 13.61
N PHE A 184 7.07 -4.11 13.72
CA PHE A 184 8.43 -3.82 14.19
C PHE A 184 9.47 -3.84 13.07
N GLY A 185 10.41 -2.88 13.13
CA GLY A 185 11.52 -2.74 12.20
C GLY A 185 11.07 -2.21 10.85
N LEU A 186 10.62 -3.11 9.97
CA LEU A 186 10.07 -2.76 8.67
C LEU A 186 8.63 -3.27 8.54
N PRO A 187 7.78 -2.58 7.76
CA PRO A 187 6.44 -3.04 7.48
C PRO A 187 6.44 -4.39 6.73
N LYS A 188 5.54 -5.29 7.14
CA LYS A 188 5.30 -6.55 6.41
C LYS A 188 4.35 -6.27 5.25
N LEU A 189 4.57 -6.94 4.11
CA LEU A 189 3.77 -6.73 2.91
C LEU A 189 2.30 -6.98 3.16
N GLY A 190 1.98 -8.04 3.92
CA GLY A 190 0.63 -8.46 4.23
C GLY A 190 -0.21 -7.42 4.98
N LEU A 191 0.37 -6.34 5.50
CA LEU A 191 -0.39 -5.21 6.07
C LEU A 191 -0.92 -4.23 5.00
N TYR A 192 -0.40 -4.31 3.77
CA TYR A 192 -0.65 -3.36 2.68
C TYR A 192 -1.13 -4.03 1.40
N VAL A 193 -1.38 -5.34 1.42
CA VAL A 193 -1.92 -6.10 0.28
C VAL A 193 -3.05 -7.02 0.72
N GLY A 194 -3.86 -7.49 -0.24
CA GLY A 194 -4.93 -8.45 0.00
C GLY A 194 -5.92 -8.00 1.07
N ALA A 195 -6.44 -8.96 1.83
CA ALA A 195 -7.37 -8.71 2.93
C ALA A 195 -6.69 -8.01 4.12
N GLY A 196 -5.37 -8.07 4.23
CA GLY A 196 -4.65 -7.40 5.32
C GLY A 196 -4.84 -5.88 5.34
N ILE A 197 -5.16 -5.25 4.20
CA ILE A 197 -5.54 -3.83 4.12
C ILE A 197 -6.75 -3.53 5.03
N ASP A 198 -7.72 -4.44 5.06
CA ASP A 198 -8.98 -4.27 5.80
C ASP A 198 -8.88 -4.77 7.26
N HIS A 199 -7.87 -5.58 7.55
CA HIS A 199 -7.66 -6.19 8.86
C HIS A 199 -6.63 -5.46 9.73
N ALA A 200 -5.72 -4.68 9.13
CA ALA A 200 -4.63 -4.05 9.86
C ALA A 200 -5.02 -2.78 10.61
N GLY A 201 -6.14 -2.14 10.26
CA GLY A 201 -6.50 -0.83 10.80
C GLY A 201 -5.42 0.22 10.50
N GLU A 202 -5.17 1.13 11.44
CA GLU A 202 -4.05 2.05 11.33
C GLU A 202 -2.72 1.33 11.64
N VAL A 203 -1.73 1.44 10.75
CA VAL A 203 -0.44 0.75 10.89
C VAL A 203 0.65 1.72 11.35
N HIS A 204 1.27 1.40 12.46
CA HIS A 204 2.44 2.11 12.99
C HIS A 204 3.69 1.21 12.90
N VAL A 205 4.72 1.70 12.21
CA VAL A 205 6.03 1.03 12.16
C VAL A 205 6.89 1.55 13.32
N ALA A 206 7.30 0.66 14.21
CA ALA A 206 8.11 0.97 15.37
C ALA A 206 9.57 0.55 15.16
N ASP A 207 10.49 1.48 15.42
CA ASP A 207 11.92 1.19 15.47
C ASP A 207 12.27 0.45 16.76
N ILE A 208 12.70 -0.80 16.62
CA ILE A 208 13.15 -1.66 17.72
C ILE A 208 14.68 -1.71 17.83
N GLY A 209 15.38 -0.86 17.07
CA GLY A 209 16.83 -0.72 17.04
C GLY A 209 17.52 -1.78 16.18
N ILE A 210 16.95 -2.10 15.02
CA ILE A 210 17.65 -2.84 13.97
C ILE A 210 18.62 -1.87 13.28
N PRO A 211 19.94 -2.13 13.30
CA PRO A 211 20.89 -1.21 12.67
C PRO A 211 20.65 -1.01 11.17
N PRO A 212 20.65 0.24 10.66
CA PRO A 212 20.35 0.55 9.25
C PRO A 212 21.17 -0.24 8.23
N ARG A 213 22.46 -0.46 8.51
CA ARG A 213 23.36 -1.25 7.64
C ARG A 213 22.85 -2.66 7.32
N TYR A 214 22.05 -3.27 8.20
CA TYR A 214 21.48 -4.58 7.93
C TYR A 214 20.22 -4.49 7.07
N VAL A 215 19.43 -3.42 7.25
CA VAL A 215 18.28 -3.10 6.39
C VAL A 215 18.75 -2.87 4.97
N ASP A 216 19.79 -2.06 4.77
CA ASP A 216 20.34 -1.76 3.44
C ASP A 216 20.86 -3.02 2.75
N ALA A 217 21.45 -3.94 3.52
CA ALA A 217 21.99 -5.21 3.00
C ALA A 217 20.92 -6.25 2.64
N VAL A 218 19.64 -6.05 2.98
CA VAL A 218 18.55 -6.95 2.54
C VAL A 218 18.21 -6.75 1.06
N ASP A 219 18.59 -5.60 0.48
CA ASP A 219 18.32 -5.23 -0.92
C ASP A 219 16.86 -5.52 -1.32
N SER A 220 15.92 -5.04 -0.51
CA SER A 220 14.49 -5.28 -0.76
C SER A 220 14.06 -4.59 -2.05
N ARG A 221 13.60 -5.39 -3.02
CA ARG A 221 13.03 -4.89 -4.27
C ARG A 221 11.63 -4.29 -4.11
N ILE A 222 11.00 -4.45 -2.94
CA ILE A 222 9.69 -3.89 -2.64
C ILE A 222 9.84 -2.86 -1.52
N THR A 223 9.33 -1.65 -1.75
CA THR A 223 9.37 -0.54 -0.80
C THR A 223 7.98 0.01 -0.52
N LEU A 224 7.83 0.71 0.61
CA LEU A 224 6.63 1.43 0.97
C LEU A 224 6.90 2.93 0.80
N LEU A 225 6.04 3.63 0.05
CA LEU A 225 6.16 5.08 -0.08
C LEU A 225 5.80 5.74 1.26
N THR A 226 6.65 6.66 1.71
CA THR A 226 6.44 7.42 2.94
C THR A 226 6.32 8.90 2.63
N LEU A 227 5.75 9.66 3.57
CA LEU A 227 5.70 11.12 3.45
C LEU A 227 7.10 11.72 3.29
N ASP A 228 8.08 11.21 4.04
CA ASP A 228 9.47 11.68 3.96
C ASP A 228 10.11 11.38 2.60
N SER A 229 9.91 10.17 2.06
CA SER A 229 10.45 9.80 0.75
C SER A 229 9.85 10.66 -0.36
N VAL A 230 8.53 10.94 -0.31
CA VAL A 230 7.87 11.81 -1.29
C VAL A 230 8.32 13.26 -1.14
N ARG A 231 8.44 13.79 0.08
CA ARG A 231 8.89 15.16 0.33
C ARG A 231 10.26 15.44 -0.26
N ARG A 232 11.18 14.47 -0.21
CA ARG A 232 12.53 14.58 -0.79
C ARG A 232 12.52 14.60 -2.33
N LEU A 233 11.49 14.05 -2.96
CA LEU A 233 11.33 14.00 -4.41
C LEU A 233 10.65 15.26 -4.99
N LEU A 234 10.02 16.09 -4.17
CA LEU A 234 9.36 17.30 -4.65
C LEU A 234 10.38 18.30 -5.23
N PRO A 235 10.11 18.87 -6.42
CA PRO A 235 11.02 19.84 -7.03
C PRO A 235 11.06 21.14 -6.22
N LYS A 236 12.26 21.74 -6.11
CA LYS A 236 12.43 23.06 -5.50
C LYS A 236 11.79 24.14 -6.37
N ARG A 237 11.15 25.12 -5.74
CA ARG A 237 10.60 26.32 -6.41
C ARG A 237 11.56 27.49 -6.25
N ILE A 238 12.21 27.87 -7.35
CA ILE A 238 13.20 28.95 -7.38
C ILE A 238 12.46 30.29 -7.50
N PRO A 239 12.77 31.31 -6.67
CA PRO A 239 12.09 32.60 -6.71
C PRO A 239 12.21 33.35 -8.05
N SER A 240 13.34 33.23 -8.74
CA SER A 240 13.60 33.88 -10.03
C SER A 240 13.05 33.10 -11.24
N ALA A 241 12.34 32.00 -11.02
CA ALA A 241 11.82 31.16 -12.09
C ALA A 241 10.66 31.82 -12.84
N HIS A 242 10.53 31.50 -14.12
CA HIS A 242 9.38 31.87 -14.95
C HIS A 242 8.59 30.62 -15.36
N LYS A 243 7.46 30.81 -16.05
CA LYS A 243 6.58 29.70 -16.49
C LYS A 243 7.33 28.59 -17.25
N GLY A 244 8.24 28.92 -18.17
CA GLY A 244 9.06 27.93 -18.86
C GLY A 244 9.99 27.07 -17.98
N THR A 245 10.38 27.54 -16.79
CA THR A 245 11.28 26.81 -15.86
C THR A 245 10.64 25.51 -15.37
N TYR A 246 9.31 25.47 -15.23
CA TYR A 246 8.57 24.33 -14.69
C TYR A 246 7.88 23.50 -15.77
N GLY A 247 8.42 23.57 -16.99
CA GLY A 247 8.01 22.75 -18.12
C GLY A 247 6.64 23.10 -18.69
N HIS A 248 6.35 22.46 -19.82
CA HIS A 248 5.09 22.55 -20.54
C HIS A 248 4.49 21.16 -20.71
N VAL A 249 3.35 20.90 -20.09
CA VAL A 249 2.61 19.64 -20.20
C VAL A 249 1.64 19.71 -21.38
N GLY A 250 1.69 18.70 -22.25
CA GLY A 250 0.71 18.48 -23.32
C GLY A 250 -0.28 17.39 -22.93
N LEU A 251 -1.58 17.65 -23.06
CA LEU A 251 -2.63 16.65 -22.85
C LEU A 251 -3.31 16.32 -24.17
N ILE A 252 -3.33 15.05 -24.55
CA ILE A 252 -4.12 14.54 -25.68
C ILE A 252 -5.30 13.79 -25.08
N ALA A 253 -6.42 14.49 -24.96
CA ALA A 253 -7.53 14.07 -24.12
C ALA A 253 -8.86 14.68 -24.60
N GLY A 254 -9.95 14.02 -24.24
CA GLY A 254 -11.30 14.51 -24.48
C GLY A 254 -11.93 14.04 -25.80
N SER A 255 -13.25 13.94 -25.75
CA SER A 255 -14.15 13.67 -26.86
C SER A 255 -15.53 14.19 -26.48
N VAL A 256 -16.50 14.14 -27.39
CA VAL A 256 -17.90 14.39 -27.02
C VAL A 256 -18.32 13.46 -25.87
N GLY A 257 -19.00 14.04 -24.88
CA GLY A 257 -19.41 13.38 -23.65
C GLY A 257 -18.30 13.15 -22.61
N LYS A 258 -17.01 13.37 -22.95
CA LYS A 258 -15.87 13.07 -22.06
C LYS A 258 -14.93 14.26 -21.82
N THR A 259 -15.36 15.49 -22.09
CA THR A 259 -14.57 16.73 -21.85
C THR A 259 -14.17 16.92 -20.38
N GLY A 260 -14.95 16.38 -19.44
CA GLY A 260 -14.62 16.40 -18.01
C GLY A 260 -13.28 15.70 -17.69
N ALA A 261 -12.96 14.60 -18.38
CA ALA A 261 -11.71 13.86 -18.16
C ALA A 261 -10.49 14.72 -18.53
N ALA A 262 -10.53 15.36 -19.70
CA ALA A 262 -9.50 16.29 -20.15
C ALA A 262 -9.35 17.48 -19.18
N ALA A 263 -10.47 18.06 -18.73
CA ALA A 263 -10.46 19.20 -17.82
C ALA A 263 -9.85 18.85 -16.45
N LEU A 264 -10.18 17.69 -15.89
CA LEU A 264 -9.61 17.23 -14.62
C LEU A 264 -8.11 16.96 -14.74
N ALA A 265 -7.67 16.31 -15.81
CA ALA A 265 -6.24 16.06 -16.07
C ALA A 265 -5.45 17.38 -16.22
N ALA A 266 -5.99 18.37 -16.94
CA ALA A 266 -5.37 19.68 -17.10
C ALA A 266 -5.24 20.43 -15.77
N LYS A 267 -6.31 20.44 -14.96
CA LYS A 267 -6.29 21.04 -13.62
C LYS A 267 -5.30 20.35 -12.71
N ALA A 268 -5.22 19.01 -12.75
CA ALA A 268 -4.24 18.27 -11.96
C ALA A 268 -2.80 18.66 -12.32
N ALA A 269 -2.47 18.77 -13.61
CA ALA A 269 -1.15 19.19 -14.08
C ALA A 269 -0.78 20.62 -13.59
N LEU A 270 -1.72 21.57 -13.65
CA LEU A 270 -1.54 22.91 -13.10
C LEU A 270 -1.32 22.88 -11.58
N ARG A 271 -2.15 22.11 -10.85
CA ARG A 271 -2.10 22.03 -9.38
C ARG A 271 -0.81 21.43 -8.84
N VAL A 272 -0.17 20.52 -9.58
CA VAL A 272 1.14 19.97 -9.19
C VAL A 272 2.32 20.88 -9.56
N GLY A 273 2.05 22.02 -10.21
CA GLY A 273 3.04 23.08 -10.42
C GLY A 273 3.66 23.14 -11.81
N ALA A 274 3.06 22.50 -12.83
CA ALA A 274 3.46 22.66 -14.22
C ALA A 274 3.40 24.13 -14.63
N GLY A 275 4.40 24.60 -15.37
CA GLY A 275 4.49 26.01 -15.75
C GLY A 275 3.52 26.41 -16.86
N LEU A 276 3.27 25.50 -17.80
CA LEU A 276 2.29 25.65 -18.87
C LEU A 276 1.55 24.32 -19.06
N VAL A 277 0.27 24.38 -19.40
CA VAL A 277 -0.55 23.22 -19.78
C VAL A 277 -1.31 23.55 -21.06
N THR A 278 -1.26 22.66 -22.05
CA THR A 278 -2.10 22.75 -23.25
C THR A 278 -2.83 21.44 -23.49
N VAL A 279 -4.12 21.52 -23.82
CA VAL A 279 -4.95 20.36 -24.18
C VAL A 279 -5.21 20.32 -25.68
N ALA A 280 -4.73 19.28 -26.35
CA ALA A 280 -5.10 18.90 -27.70
C ALA A 280 -6.36 18.02 -27.65
N THR A 281 -7.42 18.44 -28.32
CA THR A 281 -8.76 17.84 -28.25
C THR A 281 -9.45 17.88 -29.62
N PRO A 282 -10.49 17.07 -29.91
CA PRO A 282 -11.30 17.24 -31.12
C PRO A 282 -11.87 18.66 -31.24
N ALA A 283 -11.88 19.20 -32.46
CA ALA A 283 -12.27 20.59 -32.73
C ALA A 283 -13.64 20.95 -32.16
N SER A 284 -14.63 20.06 -32.28
CA SER A 284 -16.01 20.27 -31.82
C SER A 284 -16.18 20.42 -30.31
N VAL A 285 -15.18 20.03 -29.50
CA VAL A 285 -15.23 20.16 -28.03
C VAL A 285 -14.26 21.19 -27.47
N ASN A 286 -13.52 21.89 -28.33
CA ASN A 286 -12.52 22.90 -27.94
C ASN A 286 -13.15 24.01 -27.10
N ASP A 287 -14.22 24.64 -27.58
CA ASP A 287 -14.88 25.78 -26.91
C ASP A 287 -15.43 25.37 -25.53
N THR A 288 -15.90 24.12 -25.41
CA THR A 288 -16.34 23.56 -24.13
C THR A 288 -15.18 23.46 -23.13
N LEU A 289 -13.97 23.13 -23.59
CA LEU A 289 -12.79 23.09 -22.75
C LEU A 289 -12.29 24.50 -22.41
N GLU A 290 -12.30 25.43 -23.36
CA GLU A 290 -11.94 26.84 -23.11
C GLU A 290 -12.83 27.45 -22.03
N ALA A 291 -14.14 27.16 -22.05
CA ALA A 291 -15.05 27.59 -21.00
C ALA A 291 -14.76 26.94 -19.62
N LYS A 292 -14.22 25.72 -19.60
CA LYS A 292 -13.92 24.97 -18.35
C LYS A 292 -12.52 25.23 -17.80
N LEU A 293 -11.59 25.69 -18.64
CA LEU A 293 -10.17 25.78 -18.38
C LEU A 293 -9.66 27.21 -18.66
N LEU A 294 -9.80 28.08 -17.67
CA LEU A 294 -9.36 29.48 -17.80
C LEU A 294 -7.83 29.64 -17.84
N GLU A 295 -7.09 28.73 -17.21
CA GLU A 295 -5.64 28.80 -17.07
C GLU A 295 -4.88 27.95 -18.10
N ALA A 296 -5.48 26.84 -18.56
CA ALA A 296 -4.84 25.96 -19.52
C ALA A 296 -5.21 26.39 -20.94
N MET A 297 -4.24 26.30 -21.86
CA MET A 297 -4.50 26.52 -23.27
C MET A 297 -5.18 25.29 -23.89
N THR A 298 -5.88 25.48 -25.00
CA THR A 298 -6.47 24.41 -25.80
C THR A 298 -5.99 24.52 -27.25
N VAL A 299 -5.98 23.40 -27.96
CA VAL A 299 -5.67 23.35 -29.40
C VAL A 299 -6.68 22.40 -30.07
N PRO A 300 -7.52 22.90 -30.98
CA PRO A 300 -8.44 22.07 -31.73
C PRO A 300 -7.67 21.18 -32.71
N MET A 301 -8.00 19.89 -32.74
CA MET A 301 -7.39 18.88 -33.60
C MET A 301 -8.41 18.31 -34.61
N PRO A 302 -7.95 17.76 -35.75
CA PRO A 302 -8.82 17.06 -36.69
C PRO A 302 -9.63 15.97 -36.00
N GLU A 303 -10.90 15.84 -36.40
CA GLU A 303 -11.85 14.94 -35.77
C GLU A 303 -12.63 14.09 -36.78
N THR A 304 -13.12 12.95 -36.30
CA THR A 304 -13.99 12.04 -37.05
C THR A 304 -15.43 12.56 -37.01
N ASN A 305 -16.32 11.98 -37.83
CA ASN A 305 -17.76 12.26 -37.75
C ASN A 305 -18.37 11.95 -36.37
N ALA A 306 -17.76 11.04 -35.61
CA ALA A 306 -18.13 10.72 -34.23
C ALA A 306 -17.59 11.75 -33.21
N ARG A 307 -16.95 12.83 -33.67
CA ARG A 307 -16.38 13.91 -32.83
C ARG A 307 -15.34 13.39 -31.83
N THR A 308 -14.47 12.53 -32.35
CA THR A 308 -13.28 11.94 -31.69
C THR A 308 -12.04 12.29 -32.52
N LEU A 309 -10.81 12.12 -32.01
CA LEU A 309 -9.62 12.47 -32.78
C LEU A 309 -9.48 11.62 -34.04
N ALA A 310 -9.26 12.26 -35.19
CA ALA A 310 -9.10 11.60 -36.49
C ALA A 310 -7.65 11.26 -36.82
N ARG A 311 -7.45 10.24 -37.65
CA ARG A 311 -6.13 9.75 -38.08
C ARG A 311 -5.34 10.83 -38.81
N SER A 312 -6.04 11.69 -39.56
CA SER A 312 -5.48 12.86 -40.25
C SER A 312 -4.80 13.87 -39.32
N GLY A 313 -5.07 13.81 -38.01
CA GLY A 313 -4.43 14.64 -36.99
C GLY A 313 -3.02 14.20 -36.56
N LEU A 314 -2.49 13.07 -37.06
CA LEU A 314 -1.23 12.49 -36.57
C LEU A 314 -0.07 13.50 -36.58
N ASP A 315 0.24 14.11 -37.73
CA ASP A 315 1.43 14.98 -37.85
C ASP A 315 1.31 16.23 -36.98
N ARG A 316 0.08 16.72 -36.82
CA ARG A 316 -0.22 17.84 -35.93
C ARG A 316 -0.05 17.44 -34.46
N LEU A 317 -0.44 16.23 -34.09
CA LEU A 317 -0.21 15.69 -32.73
C LEU A 317 1.27 15.42 -32.47
N LEU A 318 2.03 14.88 -33.42
CA LEU A 318 3.48 14.70 -33.29
C LEU A 318 4.17 16.05 -33.08
N SER A 319 3.84 17.05 -33.90
CA SER A 319 4.35 18.42 -33.73
C SER A 319 3.93 19.02 -32.39
N PHE A 320 2.69 18.76 -31.96
CA PHE A 320 2.20 19.16 -30.65
C PHE A 320 3.07 18.55 -29.55
N MET A 321 3.25 17.23 -29.50
CA MET A 321 4.03 16.57 -28.46
C MET A 321 5.49 17.04 -28.43
N ASN A 322 6.13 17.21 -29.59
CA ASN A 322 7.54 17.58 -29.68
C ASN A 322 7.86 18.96 -29.08
N ALA A 323 6.90 19.88 -29.10
CA ALA A 323 7.02 21.20 -28.49
C ALA A 323 6.75 21.22 -26.97
N ARG A 324 6.48 20.07 -26.34
CA ARG A 324 6.21 19.97 -24.89
C ARG A 324 7.33 19.23 -24.15
N SER A 325 7.40 19.48 -22.85
CA SER A 325 8.36 18.83 -21.95
C SER A 325 7.94 17.40 -21.60
N ALA A 326 6.63 17.17 -21.45
CA ALA A 326 6.04 15.86 -21.20
C ALA A 326 4.59 15.84 -21.72
N VAL A 327 4.08 14.64 -22.01
CA VAL A 327 2.73 14.47 -22.55
C VAL A 327 1.92 13.45 -21.76
N ALA A 328 0.61 13.63 -21.69
CA ALA A 328 -0.30 12.62 -21.18
C ALA A 328 -1.41 12.37 -22.21
N VAL A 329 -1.71 11.10 -22.45
CA VAL A 329 -2.59 10.65 -23.54
C VAL A 329 -3.63 9.70 -22.98
N GLY A 330 -4.88 9.88 -23.37
CA GLY A 330 -5.92 8.87 -23.14
C GLY A 330 -7.17 9.27 -22.37
N PRO A 331 -7.14 10.20 -21.39
CA PRO A 331 -8.35 10.57 -20.66
C PRO A 331 -9.49 11.03 -21.59
N GLY A 332 -10.49 10.17 -21.75
CA GLY A 332 -11.69 10.45 -22.52
C GLY A 332 -11.52 10.53 -24.03
N LEU A 333 -10.59 9.78 -24.64
CA LEU A 333 -10.39 9.80 -26.10
C LEU A 333 -11.44 9.04 -26.91
N SER A 334 -12.22 8.15 -26.28
CA SER A 334 -13.05 7.13 -26.98
C SER A 334 -12.23 5.97 -27.54
N THR A 335 -12.94 4.87 -27.83
CA THR A 335 -12.41 3.67 -28.48
C THR A 335 -12.93 3.57 -29.92
N HIS A 336 -13.21 4.72 -30.56
CA HIS A 336 -13.56 4.77 -31.98
C HIS A 336 -12.40 4.18 -32.81
N PRO A 337 -12.65 3.29 -33.80
CA PRO A 337 -11.59 2.57 -34.51
C PRO A 337 -10.48 3.47 -35.07
N GLU A 338 -10.86 4.55 -35.75
CA GLU A 338 -9.89 5.51 -36.30
C GLU A 338 -9.06 6.23 -35.21
N THR A 339 -9.65 6.48 -34.04
CA THR A 339 -8.93 7.06 -32.90
C THR A 339 -7.98 6.05 -32.29
N VAL A 340 -8.37 4.77 -32.21
CA VAL A 340 -7.48 3.68 -31.77
C VAL A 340 -6.26 3.58 -32.68
N GLU A 341 -6.46 3.55 -34.00
CA GLU A 341 -5.37 3.55 -34.99
C GLU A 341 -4.45 4.76 -34.86
N LEU A 342 -5.03 5.95 -34.65
CA LEU A 342 -4.27 7.17 -34.39
C LEU A 342 -3.38 7.02 -33.15
N ILE A 343 -3.91 6.52 -32.04
CA ILE A 343 -3.17 6.37 -30.78
C ILE A 343 -2.08 5.31 -30.89
N GLN A 344 -2.35 4.17 -31.53
CA GLN A 344 -1.32 3.15 -31.78
C GLN A 344 -0.15 3.73 -32.59
N ALA A 345 -0.45 4.47 -33.65
CA ALA A 345 0.57 5.12 -34.47
C ALA A 345 1.31 6.27 -33.74
N LEU A 346 0.64 6.95 -32.82
CA LEU A 346 1.23 7.98 -31.96
C LEU A 346 2.20 7.35 -30.95
N VAL A 347 1.80 6.27 -30.27
CA VAL A 347 2.59 5.57 -29.25
C VAL A 347 3.90 5.05 -29.83
N ALA A 348 3.87 4.44 -31.01
CA ALA A 348 5.05 3.97 -31.73
C ALA A 348 6.07 5.10 -32.06
N ARG A 349 5.66 6.38 -31.95
CA ARG A 349 6.46 7.56 -32.29
C ARG A 349 6.63 8.51 -31.08
N LEU A 350 6.44 8.02 -29.86
CA LEU A 350 6.66 8.83 -28.66
C LEU A 350 8.15 9.07 -28.41
N GLU A 351 8.53 10.36 -28.45
CA GLU A 351 9.90 10.83 -28.20
C GLU A 351 10.02 11.71 -26.94
N LYS A 352 8.93 11.86 -26.18
CA LYS A 352 8.86 12.65 -24.95
C LYS A 352 8.44 11.78 -23.77
N PRO A 353 8.83 12.14 -22.53
CA PRO A 353 8.25 11.53 -21.34
C PRO A 353 6.73 11.55 -21.41
N SER A 354 6.11 10.38 -21.29
CA SER A 354 4.68 10.21 -21.56
C SER A 354 3.96 9.43 -20.48
N VAL A 355 2.73 9.85 -20.17
CA VAL A 355 1.78 9.08 -19.35
C VAL A 355 0.64 8.57 -20.24
N LEU A 356 0.40 7.27 -20.24
CA LEU A 356 -0.70 6.63 -20.96
C LEU A 356 -1.75 6.16 -19.95
N ASP A 357 -2.99 6.63 -20.12
CA ASP A 357 -4.11 6.33 -19.22
C ASP A 357 -5.37 5.97 -20.01
N ALA A 358 -6.35 5.36 -19.36
CA ALA A 358 -7.72 5.22 -19.88
C ALA A 358 -7.81 4.71 -21.33
N ASP A 359 -8.40 5.51 -22.23
CA ASP A 359 -8.66 5.09 -23.62
C ASP A 359 -7.37 4.90 -24.42
N ALA A 360 -6.23 5.49 -24.00
CA ALA A 360 -4.94 5.17 -24.61
C ALA A 360 -4.46 3.76 -24.23
N LEU A 361 -4.74 3.31 -23.00
CA LEU A 361 -4.46 1.92 -22.60
C LEU A 361 -5.39 0.95 -23.31
N ASN A 362 -6.68 1.30 -23.45
CA ASN A 362 -7.63 0.48 -24.21
C ASN A 362 -7.21 0.35 -25.69
N ALA A 363 -6.68 1.41 -26.30
CA ALA A 363 -6.16 1.36 -27.67
C ALA A 363 -4.92 0.45 -27.84
N LEU A 364 -4.21 0.14 -26.76
CA LEU A 364 -3.04 -0.75 -26.75
C LEU A 364 -3.39 -2.21 -26.40
N ALA A 365 -4.66 -2.52 -26.09
CA ALA A 365 -5.09 -3.89 -25.89
C ALA A 365 -4.80 -4.73 -27.16
N GLY A 366 -4.13 -5.87 -26.99
CA GLY A 366 -3.65 -6.71 -28.10
C GLY A 366 -2.45 -6.18 -28.89
N CYS A 367 -1.92 -5.00 -28.55
CA CYS A 367 -0.79 -4.36 -29.24
C CYS A 367 0.25 -3.80 -28.25
N THR A 368 0.45 -4.47 -27.11
CA THR A 368 1.39 -4.02 -26.07
C THR A 368 2.86 -4.09 -26.51
N SER A 369 3.17 -4.78 -27.61
CA SER A 369 4.49 -4.77 -28.25
C SER A 369 4.93 -3.36 -28.68
N LEU A 370 3.99 -2.46 -29.00
CA LEU A 370 4.29 -1.07 -29.36
C LEU A 370 4.98 -0.29 -28.23
N LEU A 371 4.80 -0.72 -26.97
CA LEU A 371 5.46 -0.10 -25.82
C LEU A 371 6.98 -0.30 -25.86
N ALA A 372 7.45 -1.41 -26.44
CA ALA A 372 8.87 -1.69 -26.58
C ALA A 372 9.55 -0.84 -27.67
N GLU A 373 8.77 -0.23 -28.57
CA GLU A 373 9.26 0.67 -29.63
C GLU A 373 9.47 2.11 -29.14
N CYS A 374 8.95 2.45 -27.96
CA CYS A 374 9.06 3.79 -27.39
C CYS A 374 10.53 4.13 -27.07
N LYS A 375 11.02 5.27 -27.59
CA LYS A 375 12.39 5.75 -27.30
C LYS A 375 12.60 6.11 -25.83
N ILE A 376 11.55 6.60 -25.18
CA ILE A 376 11.51 6.94 -23.75
C ILE A 376 10.48 6.05 -23.09
N GLN A 377 10.85 5.43 -21.98
CA GLN A 377 9.97 4.53 -21.22
C GLN A 377 8.69 5.26 -20.79
N PRO A 378 7.51 4.83 -21.25
CA PRO A 378 6.26 5.46 -20.86
C PRO A 378 5.85 5.03 -19.45
N ILE A 379 5.05 5.89 -18.82
CA ILE A 379 4.33 5.59 -17.58
C ILE A 379 2.92 5.15 -17.93
N LEU A 380 2.48 3.98 -17.46
CA LEU A 380 1.13 3.47 -17.67
C LEU A 380 0.36 3.50 -16.35
N THR A 381 -0.91 3.87 -16.37
CA THR A 381 -1.73 4.01 -15.15
C THR A 381 -3.00 3.14 -15.15
N PRO A 382 -2.94 1.82 -15.42
CA PRO A 382 -4.15 1.01 -15.51
C PRO A 382 -4.83 0.77 -14.16
N HIS A 383 -6.15 0.76 -14.13
CA HIS A 383 -6.92 0.06 -13.11
C HIS A 383 -6.99 -1.46 -13.43
N PRO A 384 -7.47 -2.35 -12.54
CA PRO A 384 -7.45 -3.80 -12.78
C PRO A 384 -8.18 -4.23 -14.06
N GLY A 385 -9.32 -3.60 -14.40
CA GLY A 385 -10.00 -3.82 -15.68
C GLY A 385 -9.24 -3.38 -16.94
N GLU A 386 -8.50 -2.27 -16.92
CA GLU A 386 -7.63 -1.85 -18.03
C GLU A 386 -6.44 -2.79 -18.15
N MET A 387 -5.85 -3.16 -17.00
CA MET A 387 -4.75 -4.11 -16.93
C MET A 387 -5.15 -5.49 -17.49
N ALA A 388 -6.37 -5.97 -17.21
CA ALA A 388 -6.90 -7.23 -17.77
C ALA A 388 -7.05 -7.19 -19.29
N ARG A 389 -7.27 -6.01 -19.88
CA ARG A 389 -7.30 -5.85 -21.34
C ARG A 389 -5.89 -5.82 -21.95
N LEU A 390 -4.89 -5.35 -21.19
CA LEU A 390 -3.49 -5.33 -21.61
C LEU A 390 -2.82 -6.71 -21.49
N GLU A 391 -3.30 -7.56 -20.59
CA GLU A 391 -2.88 -8.96 -20.44
C GLU A 391 -4.03 -9.91 -20.82
N GLU A 392 -4.07 -10.36 -22.08
CA GLU A 392 -5.19 -11.14 -22.65
C GLU A 392 -5.62 -12.37 -21.84
N GLN A 393 -4.71 -12.97 -21.05
CA GLN A 393 -4.98 -14.15 -20.22
C GLN A 393 -5.38 -13.81 -18.77
N ALA A 394 -5.42 -12.53 -18.41
CA ALA A 394 -5.70 -12.07 -17.05
C ALA A 394 -7.15 -11.62 -16.89
N THR A 395 -7.65 -11.75 -15.65
CA THR A 395 -8.95 -11.18 -15.25
C THR A 395 -8.71 -10.12 -14.18
N PRO A 396 -9.64 -9.17 -13.98
CA PRO A 396 -9.53 -8.23 -12.86
C PRO A 396 -9.35 -8.92 -11.51
N GLN A 397 -9.94 -10.10 -11.32
CA GLN A 397 -9.81 -10.93 -10.13
C GLN A 397 -8.41 -11.49 -9.98
N SER A 398 -7.81 -12.07 -11.03
CA SER A 398 -6.44 -12.61 -10.96
C SER A 398 -5.41 -11.50 -10.74
N ILE A 399 -5.62 -10.33 -11.35
CA ILE A 399 -4.78 -9.14 -11.13
C ILE A 399 -4.85 -8.68 -9.68
N ASN A 400 -6.05 -8.61 -9.10
CA ASN A 400 -6.21 -8.23 -7.70
C ASN A 400 -5.63 -9.26 -6.72
N ALA A 401 -5.58 -10.54 -7.09
CA ALA A 401 -4.98 -11.59 -6.28
C ALA A 401 -3.44 -11.51 -6.22
N ASP A 402 -2.78 -11.06 -7.29
CA ASP A 402 -1.31 -10.86 -7.35
C ASP A 402 -0.95 -9.51 -7.98
N ARG A 403 -1.26 -8.41 -7.30
CA ARG A 403 -1.03 -7.06 -7.84
C ARG A 403 0.44 -6.72 -8.01
N ILE A 404 1.27 -7.08 -7.03
CA ILE A 404 2.71 -6.78 -7.07
C ILE A 404 3.37 -7.60 -8.19
N GLY A 405 3.14 -8.91 -8.21
CA GLY A 405 3.74 -9.78 -9.23
C GLY A 405 3.24 -9.45 -10.63
N THR A 406 1.95 -9.16 -10.79
CA THR A 406 1.42 -8.72 -12.09
C THR A 406 2.09 -7.43 -12.56
N ALA A 407 2.17 -6.42 -11.69
CA ALA A 407 2.74 -5.14 -12.06
C ALA A 407 4.24 -5.24 -12.40
N THR A 408 5.02 -5.98 -11.62
CA THR A 408 6.46 -6.15 -11.88
C THR A 408 6.72 -6.96 -13.15
N ARG A 409 6.04 -8.09 -13.37
CA ARG A 409 6.19 -8.90 -14.58
C ARG A 409 5.84 -8.09 -15.84
N PHE A 410 4.74 -7.34 -15.81
CA PHE A 410 4.34 -6.51 -16.94
C PHE A 410 5.34 -5.38 -17.20
N ALA A 411 5.76 -4.65 -16.16
CA ALA A 411 6.72 -3.56 -16.27
C ALA A 411 8.06 -4.02 -16.88
N GLN A 412 8.57 -5.17 -16.42
CA GLN A 412 9.81 -5.76 -16.93
C GLN A 412 9.66 -6.23 -18.38
N ARG A 413 8.57 -6.93 -18.72
CA ARG A 413 8.32 -7.46 -20.06
C ARG A 413 8.17 -6.35 -21.10
N CYS A 414 7.44 -5.29 -20.76
CA CYS A 414 7.12 -4.20 -21.69
C CYS A 414 8.12 -3.03 -21.62
N GLY A 415 9.06 -3.03 -20.68
CA GLY A 415 10.04 -1.95 -20.51
C GLY A 415 9.42 -0.63 -20.05
N VAL A 416 8.38 -0.67 -19.21
CA VAL A 416 7.59 0.50 -18.79
C VAL A 416 7.62 0.72 -17.28
N VAL A 417 7.25 1.94 -16.86
CA VAL A 417 6.86 2.18 -15.46
C VAL A 417 5.35 1.98 -15.35
N LEU A 418 4.90 1.12 -14.44
CA LEU A 418 3.48 0.77 -14.29
C LEU A 418 2.94 1.23 -12.94
N LEU A 419 1.89 2.05 -12.95
CA LEU A 419 1.09 2.40 -11.78
C LEU A 419 -0.23 1.61 -11.82
N LEU A 420 -0.24 0.42 -11.20
CA LEU A 420 -1.43 -0.40 -11.10
C LEU A 420 -2.37 0.15 -10.01
N LYS A 421 -3.37 0.93 -10.45
CA LYS A 421 -4.36 1.60 -9.60
C LYS A 421 -5.19 0.57 -8.83
N GLY A 422 -5.63 0.94 -7.63
CA GLY A 422 -6.45 0.12 -6.73
C GLY A 422 -6.15 0.43 -5.26
N ALA A 423 -6.80 -0.28 -4.33
CA ALA A 423 -6.58 -0.12 -2.89
C ALA A 423 -5.11 -0.38 -2.54
N ARG A 424 -4.35 0.67 -2.21
CA ARG A 424 -2.87 0.65 -2.21
C ARG A 424 -2.32 0.47 -3.63
N THR A 425 -1.97 1.58 -4.29
CA THR A 425 -1.44 1.55 -5.67
C THR A 425 -0.04 0.94 -5.69
N VAL A 426 0.25 0.11 -6.68
CA VAL A 426 1.59 -0.47 -6.90
C VAL A 426 2.28 0.29 -8.03
N VAL A 427 3.49 0.78 -7.78
CA VAL A 427 4.37 1.43 -8.77
C VAL A 427 5.50 0.47 -9.09
N ALA A 428 5.50 -0.13 -10.27
CA ALA A 428 6.51 -1.09 -10.70
C ALA A 428 7.44 -0.48 -11.76
N HIS A 429 8.72 -0.79 -11.64
CA HIS A 429 9.78 -0.35 -12.53
C HIS A 429 10.26 -1.49 -13.45
N PRO A 430 10.81 -1.17 -14.64
CA PRO A 430 11.29 -2.19 -15.57
C PRO A 430 12.52 -2.97 -15.07
N ASP A 431 13.18 -2.50 -14.00
CA ASP A 431 14.28 -3.22 -13.33
C ASP A 431 13.79 -4.26 -12.30
N GLY A 432 12.47 -4.41 -12.14
CA GLY A 432 11.84 -5.34 -11.20
C GLY A 432 11.65 -4.81 -9.78
N ARG A 433 11.98 -3.54 -9.51
CA ARG A 433 11.61 -2.88 -8.24
C ARG A 433 10.14 -2.49 -8.25
N ALA A 434 9.54 -2.48 -7.06
CA ALA A 434 8.17 -2.01 -6.84
C ALA A 434 8.05 -1.16 -5.57
N SER A 435 7.10 -0.23 -5.60
CA SER A 435 6.73 0.59 -4.45
C SER A 435 5.23 0.50 -4.22
N ILE A 436 4.80 0.43 -2.95
CA ILE A 436 3.39 0.47 -2.57
C ILE A 436 3.06 1.86 -2.05
N CYS A 437 1.99 2.46 -2.56
CA CYS A 437 1.45 3.72 -2.06
C CYS A 437 0.40 3.45 -0.97
N PRO A 438 0.68 3.77 0.32
CA PRO A 438 -0.24 3.49 1.43
C PRO A 438 -1.30 4.57 1.63
N THR A 439 -1.41 5.57 0.77
CA THR A 439 -2.42 6.62 0.89
C THR A 439 -3.65 6.34 0.01
N GLY A 440 -4.75 7.05 0.26
CA GLY A 440 -6.02 6.91 -0.47
C GLY A 440 -7.16 6.46 0.44
N ASN A 441 -8.39 6.66 -0.04
CA ASN A 441 -9.65 6.27 0.60
C ASN A 441 -10.63 5.78 -0.50
N PRO A 442 -11.78 5.18 -0.16
CA PRO A 442 -12.72 4.66 -1.15
C PRO A 442 -13.58 5.73 -1.86
N GLY A 443 -13.46 7.02 -1.52
CA GLY A 443 -14.29 8.11 -2.05
C GLY A 443 -14.63 9.14 -0.98
#